data_AF-A0A1J4KEG8-F1
#
_entry.id   AF-A0A1J4KEG8-F1
#
_cell.length_a   1.000
_cell.length_b   1.000
_cell.length_c   1.000
_cell.angle_alpha   90.00
_cell.angle_beta   90.00
_cell.angle_gamma   90.00
#
_symmetry.space_group_name_H-M   'P 1'
#
loop_
_entity.id
_entity.type
_entity.pdbx_description
1 polymer ?
#
loop_
_entity_poly.entity_id
_entity_poly.type
_entity_poly.pdbx_seq_one_letter_code
_entity_poly.pdbx_strand_id
1 'polypeptide(L)'
;MKRSILYSEENDRCHICLKGFMNISLLSLTLLSQTTLSPFMTLYSSYGSNKYCFQIIHANLIFSHFIHSKYFDEILVKDSSFSYFLSNPIHLVSANDFTGVKNSKRIVKSGKKNITCTSCTFSNCNSISNSFGSSSYDADDHGGAILTSGCNTYICFCIFTNNKATFSGSVEIQDSPIGIVNDSLITKSYAQRFGAMMLDGHEHTNIGSIYRTNITMNKAEKWIGGVRTQHNGGVVKDSNFVKNHANSYGAFWDYSHKTSTRELDHIYFVNNTADEIGAGFTSYHLLFQGEAKYCVFYGNRNLNDFGGRSILVHSDTALLKVMNCVFEGKKDIEMLAYFDTSKIIETEENYFNGENMDMNNIEELLT
;
A
#
# COMPACT_ATOMS: atom_id res chain seq x y z
N MET A 1 -36.72 -38.05 -5.56
CA MET A 1 -36.69 -37.67 -4.13
C MET A 1 -36.94 -36.17 -4.06
N LYS A 2 -38.08 -35.74 -3.50
CA LYS A 2 -38.44 -34.31 -3.41
C LYS A 2 -37.48 -33.61 -2.43
N ARG A 3 -36.90 -32.48 -2.83
CA ARG A 3 -36.18 -31.56 -1.94
C ARG A 3 -36.92 -30.23 -1.95
N SER A 4 -37.32 -29.80 -0.77
CA SER A 4 -37.94 -28.52 -0.46
C SER A 4 -36.87 -27.50 -0.07
N ILE A 5 -37.03 -26.27 -0.55
CA ILE A 5 -36.30 -25.09 -0.08
C ILE A 5 -37.17 -24.49 1.03
N LEU A 6 -36.63 -24.41 2.25
CA LEU A 6 -37.23 -23.65 3.35
C LEU A 6 -36.66 -22.23 3.28
N TYR A 7 -37.55 -21.25 3.11
CA TYR A 7 -37.24 -19.84 3.36
C TYR A 7 -37.56 -19.54 4.82
N SER A 8 -36.58 -19.03 5.57
CA SER A 8 -36.84 -18.28 6.80
C SER A 8 -36.50 -16.82 6.56
N GLU A 9 -37.50 -15.97 6.57
CA GLU A 9 -37.33 -14.52 6.67
C GLU A 9 -36.90 -14.20 8.10
N GLU A 10 -35.58 -14.14 8.35
CA GLU A 10 -34.99 -13.36 9.46
C GLU A 10 -33.46 -13.48 9.41
N ASN A 11 -32.83 -12.45 8.83
CA ASN A 11 -31.42 -11.98 8.93
C ASN A 11 -30.75 -11.74 7.58
N ASP A 12 -30.43 -10.47 7.32
CA ASP A 12 -29.66 -9.95 6.18
C ASP A 12 -28.19 -10.42 6.21
N ARG A 13 -27.94 -11.70 5.92
CA ARG A 13 -26.58 -12.22 5.68
C ARG A 13 -26.55 -13.12 4.45
N CYS A 14 -25.81 -12.69 3.43
CA CYS A 14 -25.45 -13.56 2.32
C CYS A 14 -24.22 -14.39 2.72
N HIS A 15 -24.41 -15.65 3.09
CA HIS A 15 -23.31 -16.58 3.35
C HIS A 15 -23.11 -17.50 2.14
N ILE A 16 -22.04 -17.29 1.38
CA ILE A 16 -21.58 -18.26 0.37
C ILE A 16 -20.37 -18.99 0.96
N CYS A 17 -20.55 -20.26 1.34
CA CYS A 17 -19.47 -21.13 1.80
C CYS A 17 -19.22 -22.21 0.76
N LEU A 18 -18.05 -22.21 0.12
CA LEU A 18 -17.62 -23.27 -0.80
C LEU A 18 -16.47 -24.04 -0.16
N LYS A 19 -16.75 -25.27 0.30
CA LYS A 19 -15.74 -26.26 0.75
C LYS A 19 -15.95 -27.56 -0.02
N GLY A 20 -14.92 -28.04 -0.71
CA GLY A 20 -14.94 -29.37 -1.36
C GLY A 20 -13.60 -29.80 -1.95
N PHE A 21 -13.24 -31.06 -1.72
CA PHE A 21 -12.12 -31.77 -2.36
C PHE A 21 -12.42 -32.03 -3.86
N MET A 22 -11.42 -31.83 -4.72
CA MET A 22 -11.60 -31.57 -6.16
C MET A 22 -11.65 -32.81 -7.07
N ASN A 23 -12.54 -32.73 -8.07
CA ASN A 23 -12.51 -33.48 -9.33
C ASN A 23 -12.21 -32.47 -10.46
N ILE A 24 -11.07 -32.63 -11.14
CA ILE A 24 -10.41 -31.62 -12.00
C ILE A 24 -11.26 -31.21 -13.22
N SER A 25 -12.16 -32.08 -13.70
CA SER A 25 -13.00 -31.80 -14.87
C SER A 25 -14.19 -30.87 -14.57
N LEU A 26 -14.66 -30.87 -13.32
CA LEU A 26 -15.72 -29.94 -12.88
C LEU A 26 -15.17 -28.52 -12.68
N LEU A 27 -13.90 -28.39 -12.26
CA LEU A 27 -13.24 -27.10 -12.07
C LEU A 27 -13.12 -26.32 -13.39
N SER A 28 -12.75 -27.02 -14.47
CA SER A 28 -12.70 -26.43 -15.83
C SER A 28 -14.06 -25.96 -16.34
N LEU A 29 -15.15 -26.64 -15.99
CA LEU A 29 -16.52 -26.26 -16.35
C LEU A 29 -17.08 -25.12 -15.47
N THR A 30 -16.65 -25.05 -14.21
CA THR A 30 -17.04 -23.99 -13.27
C THR A 30 -16.28 -22.68 -13.57
N LEU A 31 -15.02 -22.78 -14.03
CA LEU A 31 -14.26 -21.64 -14.57
C LEU A 31 -14.84 -21.12 -15.90
N LEU A 32 -15.36 -22.00 -16.78
CA LEU A 32 -16.03 -21.57 -18.02
C LEU A 32 -17.40 -20.91 -17.76
N SER A 33 -18.12 -21.31 -16.71
CA SER A 33 -19.39 -20.66 -16.33
C SER A 33 -19.19 -19.35 -15.54
N GLN A 34 -18.07 -19.21 -14.80
CA GLN A 34 -17.72 -17.96 -14.11
C GLN A 34 -17.26 -16.85 -15.05
N THR A 35 -16.72 -17.19 -16.23
CA THR A 35 -16.15 -16.23 -17.19
C THR A 35 -17.15 -15.66 -18.20
N THR A 36 -18.36 -16.23 -18.32
CA THR A 36 -19.36 -15.73 -19.28
C THR A 36 -20.63 -15.14 -18.65
N LEU A 37 -20.95 -15.45 -17.38
CA LEU A 37 -22.18 -15.00 -16.72
C LEU A 37 -22.04 -14.91 -15.19
N SER A 38 -21.06 -14.22 -14.59
CA SER A 38 -21.04 -14.10 -13.11
C SER A 38 -22.14 -13.14 -12.61
N PRO A 39 -23.27 -13.62 -12.04
CA PRO A 39 -24.38 -12.80 -11.57
C PRO A 39 -24.39 -12.74 -10.03
N PHE A 40 -23.28 -13.07 -9.37
CA PHE A 40 -23.21 -13.26 -7.91
C PHE A 40 -23.12 -11.95 -7.12
N MET A 41 -23.45 -10.82 -7.73
CA MET A 41 -23.56 -9.56 -7.03
C MET A 41 -24.98 -9.04 -7.19
N THR A 42 -25.67 -8.93 -6.06
CA THR A 42 -26.86 -8.09 -5.93
C THR A 42 -26.44 -6.66 -6.26
N LEU A 43 -26.54 -6.30 -7.53
CA LEU A 43 -26.28 -4.97 -8.03
C LEU A 43 -27.40 -4.06 -7.53
N TYR A 44 -27.20 -3.41 -6.39
CA TYR A 44 -27.97 -2.21 -6.06
C TYR A 44 -27.45 -1.05 -6.93
N SER A 45 -27.77 -1.10 -8.23
CA SER A 45 -27.70 0.11 -9.05
C SER A 45 -28.90 0.97 -8.65
N SER A 46 -28.69 1.96 -7.79
CA SER A 46 -29.67 3.04 -7.66
C SER A 46 -29.77 3.71 -9.03
N TYR A 47 -30.91 3.59 -9.71
CA TYR A 47 -31.15 4.26 -10.99
C TYR A 47 -30.84 5.75 -10.84
N GLY A 48 -29.75 6.22 -11.49
CA GLY A 48 -29.34 7.63 -11.51
C GLY A 48 -27.99 7.96 -10.84
N SER A 49 -27.38 7.06 -10.07
CA SER A 49 -26.03 7.29 -9.51
C SER A 49 -24.99 6.35 -10.11
N ASN A 50 -23.85 6.87 -10.57
CA ASN A 50 -22.73 6.07 -11.12
C ASN A 50 -21.84 5.50 -10.00
N LYS A 51 -22.47 5.09 -8.89
CA LYS A 51 -21.80 4.57 -7.70
C LYS A 51 -22.05 3.07 -7.60
N TYR A 52 -21.00 2.32 -7.32
CA TYR A 52 -21.06 0.88 -7.11
C TYR A 52 -20.60 0.54 -5.71
N CYS A 53 -21.42 -0.20 -4.97
CA CYS A 53 -21.11 -0.63 -3.62
C CYS A 53 -21.05 -2.16 -3.56
N PHE A 54 -19.92 -2.66 -3.10
CA PHE A 54 -19.62 -4.06 -2.85
C PHE A 54 -19.53 -4.22 -1.34
N GLN A 55 -20.42 -5.02 -0.73
CA GLN A 55 -20.48 -5.17 0.72
C GLN A 55 -20.61 -6.64 1.11
N ILE A 56 -19.91 -7.06 2.17
CA ILE A 56 -19.96 -8.42 2.75
C ILE A 56 -19.64 -9.50 1.68
N ILE A 57 -18.52 -9.32 0.97
CA ILE A 57 -18.02 -10.33 0.03
C ILE A 57 -16.99 -11.20 0.72
N HIS A 58 -17.09 -12.51 0.58
CA HIS A 58 -16.06 -13.46 0.99
C HIS A 58 -15.60 -14.24 -0.24
N ALA A 59 -14.45 -13.87 -0.76
CA ALA A 59 -13.89 -14.44 -1.98
C ALA A 59 -12.58 -15.19 -1.68
N ASN A 60 -12.56 -16.48 -1.97
CA ASN A 60 -11.41 -17.36 -1.75
C ASN A 60 -11.09 -18.14 -3.03
N LEU A 61 -9.80 -18.37 -3.31
CA LEU A 61 -9.32 -19.24 -4.41
C LEU A 61 -9.81 -18.80 -5.79
N ILE A 62 -9.71 -17.50 -6.09
CA ILE A 62 -10.08 -16.94 -7.39
C ILE A 62 -8.81 -16.70 -8.21
N PHE A 63 -8.81 -17.19 -9.45
CA PHE A 63 -7.66 -17.13 -10.35
C PHE A 63 -7.57 -15.81 -11.14
N SER A 64 -8.49 -14.88 -10.93
CA SER A 64 -8.61 -13.62 -11.68
C SER A 64 -9.06 -12.46 -10.79
N HIS A 65 -8.95 -11.24 -11.31
CA HIS A 65 -9.45 -10.04 -10.64
C HIS A 65 -10.95 -10.14 -10.33
N PHE A 66 -11.35 -9.57 -9.19
CA PHE A 66 -12.75 -9.50 -8.77
C PHE A 66 -13.44 -8.23 -9.31
N ILE A 67 -12.76 -7.08 -9.24
CA ILE A 67 -13.27 -5.81 -9.76
C ILE A 67 -12.38 -5.33 -10.90
N HIS A 68 -13.00 -5.13 -12.07
CA HIS A 68 -12.39 -4.58 -13.28
C HIS A 68 -13.40 -3.64 -13.96
N SER A 69 -13.39 -2.33 -13.68
CA SER A 69 -14.42 -1.42 -14.24
C SER A 69 -13.92 -0.13 -14.89
N LYS A 70 -14.44 0.09 -16.10
CA LYS A 70 -14.29 1.30 -16.91
C LYS A 70 -15.42 2.32 -16.72
N TYR A 71 -16.52 1.96 -16.05
CA TYR A 71 -17.81 2.66 -16.21
C TYR A 71 -18.28 3.47 -15.01
N PHE A 72 -17.61 3.37 -13.88
CA PHE A 72 -18.11 3.92 -12.62
C PHE A 72 -17.27 5.10 -12.17
N ASP A 73 -17.97 6.15 -11.72
CA ASP A 73 -17.35 7.35 -11.17
C ASP A 73 -16.90 7.08 -9.72
N GLU A 74 -17.58 6.16 -9.01
CA GLU A 74 -17.26 5.78 -7.63
C GLU A 74 -17.42 4.27 -7.41
N ILE A 75 -16.40 3.65 -6.81
CA ILE A 75 -16.40 2.25 -6.39
C ILE A 75 -16.14 2.21 -4.88
N LEU A 76 -17.07 1.61 -4.16
CA LEU A 76 -17.02 1.43 -2.73
C LEU A 76 -16.98 -0.06 -2.41
N VAL A 77 -15.96 -0.50 -1.67
CA VAL A 77 -15.84 -1.87 -1.16
C VAL A 77 -15.85 -1.81 0.36
N LYS A 78 -16.79 -2.51 0.99
CA LYS A 78 -17.04 -2.49 2.43
C LYS A 78 -17.09 -3.89 3.01
N ASP A 79 -16.57 -4.05 4.22
CA ASP A 79 -16.79 -5.23 5.07
C ASP A 79 -16.50 -6.56 4.34
N SER A 80 -15.49 -6.58 3.46
CA SER A 80 -15.25 -7.68 2.52
C SER A 80 -13.90 -8.36 2.79
N SER A 81 -13.80 -9.65 2.47
CA SER A 81 -12.60 -10.45 2.64
C SER A 81 -12.22 -11.15 1.33
N PHE A 82 -10.95 -11.01 0.97
CA PHE A 82 -10.35 -11.59 -0.22
C PHE A 82 -9.14 -12.43 0.20
N SER A 83 -9.09 -13.69 -0.22
CA SER A 83 -7.94 -14.54 0.08
C SER A 83 -7.53 -15.52 -1.00
N TYR A 84 -6.22 -15.81 -1.04
CA TYR A 84 -5.61 -16.78 -1.97
C TYR A 84 -5.91 -16.48 -3.44
N PHE A 85 -5.88 -15.21 -3.84
CA PHE A 85 -5.94 -14.85 -5.25
C PHE A 85 -4.58 -15.03 -5.91
N LEU A 86 -4.57 -15.46 -7.17
CA LEU A 86 -3.35 -15.51 -8.01
C LEU A 86 -3.13 -14.23 -8.84
N SER A 87 -3.94 -13.21 -8.60
CA SER A 87 -3.77 -11.85 -9.11
C SER A 87 -4.47 -10.87 -8.16
N ASN A 88 -4.41 -9.57 -8.42
CA ASN A 88 -5.00 -8.58 -7.52
C ASN A 88 -6.54 -8.70 -7.49
N PRO A 89 -7.18 -8.87 -6.31
CA PRO A 89 -8.63 -8.82 -6.20
C PRO A 89 -9.24 -7.52 -6.76
N ILE A 90 -8.59 -6.38 -6.52
CA ILE A 90 -9.03 -5.08 -7.02
C ILE A 90 -7.99 -4.55 -8.00
N HIS A 91 -8.37 -4.43 -9.27
CA HIS A 91 -7.50 -3.94 -10.33
C HIS A 91 -8.24 -2.89 -11.16
N LEU A 92 -7.85 -1.62 -10.95
CA LEU A 92 -8.53 -0.46 -11.52
C LEU A 92 -7.51 0.47 -12.18
N VAL A 93 -7.27 0.25 -13.48
CA VAL A 93 -6.38 1.07 -14.31
C VAL A 93 -7.13 2.06 -15.21
N SER A 94 -6.41 3.06 -15.73
CA SER A 94 -6.95 4.12 -16.56
C SER A 94 -7.52 3.58 -17.89
N ALA A 95 -8.35 4.37 -18.58
CA ALA A 95 -8.91 3.95 -19.86
C ALA A 95 -7.86 3.85 -20.99
N ASN A 96 -6.73 4.55 -20.86
CA ASN A 96 -5.68 4.66 -21.89
C ASN A 96 -4.83 3.38 -21.99
N ASP A 97 -4.77 2.58 -20.92
CA ASP A 97 -3.97 1.34 -20.85
C ASP A 97 -4.59 0.18 -21.64
N PHE A 98 -5.75 0.39 -22.29
CA PHE A 98 -6.43 -0.60 -23.13
C PHE A 98 -6.44 -0.24 -24.62
N THR A 99 -5.53 0.64 -25.04
CA THR A 99 -5.38 1.03 -26.45
C THR A 99 -4.90 -0.19 -27.27
N GLY A 100 -5.84 -0.86 -27.94
CA GLY A 100 -5.58 -2.07 -28.72
C GLY A 100 -6.78 -3.02 -28.83
N VAL A 101 -7.74 -2.92 -27.91
CA VAL A 101 -9.00 -3.67 -28.02
C VAL A 101 -9.97 -2.88 -28.90
N LYS A 102 -10.16 -3.32 -30.16
CA LYS A 102 -11.16 -2.80 -31.10
C LYS A 102 -12.59 -3.03 -30.57
N ASN A 103 -13.01 -2.27 -29.57
CA ASN A 103 -14.41 -2.21 -29.15
C ASN A 103 -15.06 -1.00 -29.81
N SER A 104 -15.77 -1.27 -30.90
CA SER A 104 -16.54 -0.28 -31.66
C SER A 104 -17.57 0.41 -30.77
N LYS A 105 -17.41 1.72 -30.58
CA LYS A 105 -18.34 2.66 -29.92
C LYS A 105 -18.62 2.35 -28.44
N ARG A 106 -17.78 2.88 -27.54
CA ARG A 106 -18.13 3.07 -26.12
C ARG A 106 -17.84 4.51 -25.70
N ILE A 107 -18.75 5.07 -24.92
CA ILE A 107 -18.64 6.39 -24.29
C ILE A 107 -17.44 6.35 -23.35
N VAL A 108 -16.33 6.96 -23.75
CA VAL A 108 -15.17 7.19 -22.88
C VAL A 108 -15.55 8.37 -22.00
N LYS A 109 -15.91 8.10 -20.74
CA LYS A 109 -16.07 9.16 -19.75
C LYS A 109 -14.68 9.57 -19.28
N SER A 110 -14.31 10.81 -19.55
CA SER A 110 -13.18 11.49 -18.92
C SER A 110 -13.62 12.00 -17.54
N GLY A 111 -13.10 11.40 -16.46
CA GLY A 111 -13.39 11.83 -15.09
C GLY A 111 -12.53 11.06 -14.09
N LYS A 112 -12.08 11.75 -13.02
CA LYS A 112 -11.32 11.15 -11.92
C LYS A 112 -12.26 10.22 -11.15
N LYS A 113 -11.96 8.92 -11.15
CA LYS A 113 -12.73 7.93 -10.39
C LYS A 113 -12.35 8.00 -8.91
N ASN A 114 -13.31 7.73 -8.03
CA ASN A 114 -13.07 7.55 -6.60
C ASN A 114 -13.16 6.06 -6.26
N ILE A 115 -12.19 5.55 -5.52
CA ILE A 115 -12.21 4.19 -4.98
C ILE A 115 -12.08 4.30 -3.48
N THR A 116 -12.98 3.64 -2.77
CA THR A 116 -12.96 3.58 -1.32
C THR A 116 -13.05 2.13 -0.88
N CYS A 117 -12.04 1.66 -0.17
CA CYS A 117 -12.05 0.39 0.54
C CYS A 117 -12.18 0.68 2.03
N THR A 118 -13.16 0.07 2.68
CA THR A 118 -13.42 0.27 4.11
C THR A 118 -13.65 -1.06 4.79
N SER A 119 -12.99 -1.31 5.92
CA SER A 119 -13.20 -2.53 6.72
C SER A 119 -12.96 -3.83 5.92
N CYS A 120 -12.00 -3.82 4.99
CA CYS A 120 -11.72 -4.96 4.12
C CYS A 120 -10.48 -5.74 4.58
N THR A 121 -10.47 -7.05 4.36
CA THR A 121 -9.31 -7.93 4.64
C THR A 121 -8.80 -8.59 3.37
N PHE A 122 -7.52 -8.44 3.09
CA PHE A 122 -6.82 -9.06 1.96
C PHE A 122 -5.71 -9.94 2.49
N SER A 123 -5.77 -11.24 2.22
CA SER A 123 -4.83 -12.20 2.80
C SER A 123 -4.32 -13.22 1.80
N ASN A 124 -2.99 -13.43 1.78
CA ASN A 124 -2.36 -14.40 0.88
C ASN A 124 -2.69 -14.16 -0.61
N CYS A 125 -2.93 -12.92 -1.02
CA CYS A 125 -3.05 -12.57 -2.44
C CYS A 125 -1.65 -12.56 -3.07
N ASN A 126 -1.50 -13.12 -4.25
CA ASN A 126 -0.22 -13.34 -4.90
C ASN A 126 -0.27 -12.89 -6.37
N SER A 127 0.44 -11.82 -6.68
CA SER A 127 0.56 -11.20 -8.01
C SER A 127 2.03 -11.25 -8.48
N ILE A 128 2.68 -12.39 -8.28
CA ILE A 128 4.03 -12.64 -8.79
C ILE A 128 3.90 -13.38 -10.11
N SER A 129 4.23 -12.73 -11.22
CA SER A 129 4.42 -13.44 -12.47
C SER A 129 5.77 -14.17 -12.45
N ASN A 130 5.81 -15.40 -12.97
CA ASN A 130 7.06 -16.14 -13.18
C ASN A 130 7.86 -15.59 -14.40
N SER A 131 7.36 -14.55 -15.07
CA SER A 131 7.99 -13.91 -16.23
C SER A 131 9.11 -12.97 -15.78
N PHE A 132 10.14 -13.56 -15.15
CA PHE A 132 11.40 -12.89 -14.91
C PHE A 132 12.00 -12.49 -16.27
N GLY A 133 11.97 -11.19 -16.58
CA GLY A 133 12.61 -10.63 -17.78
C GLY A 133 11.69 -10.37 -18.97
N SER A 134 10.36 -10.54 -18.84
CA SER A 134 9.46 -9.92 -19.80
C SER A 134 9.44 -8.41 -19.54
N SER A 135 9.82 -7.60 -20.52
CA SER A 135 9.71 -6.15 -20.46
C SER A 135 8.27 -5.65 -20.59
N SER A 136 7.27 -6.54 -20.59
CA SER A 136 5.87 -6.14 -20.52
C SER A 136 5.54 -5.71 -19.09
N TYR A 137 5.08 -4.47 -18.97
CA TYR A 137 4.33 -3.97 -17.82
C TYR A 137 2.99 -4.74 -17.74
N ASP A 138 3.04 -6.04 -17.46
CA ASP A 138 1.83 -6.81 -17.25
C ASP A 138 1.26 -6.39 -15.90
N ALA A 139 0.04 -5.87 -15.92
CA ALA A 139 -0.61 -5.30 -14.74
C ALA A 139 -0.80 -6.33 -13.59
N ASP A 140 -0.61 -7.62 -13.88
CA ASP A 140 -0.57 -8.75 -12.94
C ASP A 140 0.70 -8.80 -12.07
N ASP A 141 1.67 -7.90 -12.25
CA ASP A 141 2.89 -7.84 -11.44
C ASP A 141 2.83 -6.82 -10.29
N HIS A 142 1.78 -6.02 -10.26
CA HIS A 142 1.66 -4.85 -9.39
C HIS A 142 0.78 -5.14 -8.17
N GLY A 143 0.95 -4.38 -7.07
CA GLY A 143 0.04 -4.33 -5.91
C GLY A 143 -0.70 -5.60 -5.49
N GLY A 144 -0.08 -6.49 -4.70
CA GLY A 144 -0.56 -7.87 -4.46
C GLY A 144 -2.01 -8.04 -4.02
N ALA A 145 -2.62 -7.03 -3.41
CA ALA A 145 -4.05 -6.99 -3.07
C ALA A 145 -4.83 -5.92 -3.86
N ILE A 146 -4.27 -4.72 -4.00
CA ILE A 146 -4.94 -3.58 -4.63
C ILE A 146 -3.99 -2.91 -5.61
N LEU A 147 -4.43 -2.76 -6.85
CA LEU A 147 -3.85 -1.85 -7.84
C LEU A 147 -4.90 -0.82 -8.27
N THR A 148 -4.56 0.47 -8.10
CA THR A 148 -5.35 1.59 -8.61
C THR A 148 -4.48 2.56 -9.39
N SER A 149 -4.95 3.07 -10.53
CA SER A 149 -4.24 4.09 -11.32
C SER A 149 -5.17 5.22 -11.76
N GLY A 150 -4.71 6.47 -11.68
CA GLY A 150 -5.41 7.65 -12.19
C GLY A 150 -6.72 8.00 -11.47
N CYS A 151 -6.87 7.57 -10.21
CA CYS A 151 -8.09 7.72 -9.43
C CYS A 151 -7.77 8.14 -7.99
N ASN A 152 -8.72 8.81 -7.34
CA ASN A 152 -8.61 9.07 -5.91
C ASN A 152 -8.86 7.77 -5.15
N THR A 153 -7.96 7.40 -4.25
CA THR A 153 -7.99 6.13 -3.55
C THR A 153 -8.00 6.35 -2.05
N TYR A 154 -9.00 5.78 -1.37
CA TYR A 154 -9.18 5.86 0.06
C TYR A 154 -9.21 4.44 0.64
N ILE A 155 -8.28 4.11 1.53
CA ILE A 155 -8.18 2.81 2.20
C ILE A 155 -8.32 3.07 3.69
N CYS A 156 -9.44 2.65 4.28
CA CYS A 156 -9.77 2.90 5.67
C CYS A 156 -10.05 1.59 6.41
N PHE A 157 -9.52 1.41 7.61
CA PHE A 157 -9.82 0.23 8.44
C PHE A 157 -9.54 -1.11 7.76
N CYS A 158 -8.55 -1.17 6.86
CA CYS A 158 -8.28 -2.37 6.07
C CYS A 158 -7.10 -3.18 6.65
N ILE A 159 -7.13 -4.49 6.43
CA ILE A 159 -6.07 -5.42 6.84
C ILE A 159 -5.49 -6.08 5.60
N PHE A 160 -4.18 -5.97 5.43
CA PHE A 160 -3.42 -6.62 4.38
C PHE A 160 -2.37 -7.53 5.01
N THR A 161 -2.44 -8.84 4.77
CA THR A 161 -1.55 -9.80 5.43
C THR A 161 -1.04 -10.88 4.50
N ASN A 162 0.27 -11.14 4.55
CA ASN A 162 0.93 -12.20 3.75
C ASN A 162 0.71 -12.06 2.23
N ASN A 163 0.51 -10.84 1.73
CA ASN A 163 0.36 -10.60 0.29
C ASN A 163 1.72 -10.55 -0.39
N LYS A 164 1.76 -10.91 -1.68
CA LYS A 164 2.97 -11.01 -2.47
C LYS A 164 2.77 -10.40 -3.85
N ALA A 165 3.76 -9.67 -4.36
CA ALA A 165 3.76 -9.17 -5.73
C ALA A 165 5.18 -8.95 -6.26
N THR A 166 5.31 -8.58 -7.54
CA THR A 166 6.60 -8.16 -8.10
C THR A 166 6.94 -6.73 -7.65
N PHE A 167 6.01 -5.78 -7.78
CA PHE A 167 6.25 -4.37 -7.46
C PHE A 167 5.90 -3.99 -6.02
N SER A 168 4.62 -4.04 -5.63
CA SER A 168 4.17 -3.62 -4.28
C SER A 168 3.45 -4.76 -3.57
N GLY A 169 3.94 -5.19 -2.40
CA GLY A 169 3.51 -6.45 -1.80
C GLY A 169 2.01 -6.51 -1.47
N SER A 170 1.42 -5.38 -1.07
CA SER A 170 -0.01 -5.28 -0.79
C SER A 170 -0.74 -4.25 -1.65
N VAL A 171 -0.32 -2.99 -1.62
CA VAL A 171 -1.10 -1.87 -2.20
C VAL A 171 -0.25 -1.09 -3.19
N GLU A 172 -0.79 -0.84 -4.37
CA GLU A 172 -0.18 0.01 -5.38
C GLU A 172 -1.17 1.06 -5.88
N ILE A 173 -0.86 2.32 -5.57
CA ILE A 173 -1.64 3.49 -5.99
C ILE A 173 -0.75 4.32 -6.93
N GLN A 174 -1.16 4.42 -8.18
CA GLN A 174 -0.43 5.09 -9.27
C GLN A 174 -1.17 6.34 -9.76
N ASP A 175 -0.42 7.38 -10.12
CA ASP A 175 -0.93 8.62 -10.71
C ASP A 175 -2.18 9.19 -9.98
N SER A 176 -2.21 9.04 -8.65
CA SER A 176 -3.40 9.33 -7.86
C SER A 176 -3.38 10.79 -7.42
N PRO A 177 -4.44 11.57 -7.74
CA PRO A 177 -4.54 12.94 -7.23
C PRO A 177 -4.64 12.99 -5.70
N ILE A 178 -5.32 11.99 -5.12
CA ILE A 178 -5.51 11.84 -3.68
C ILE A 178 -5.40 10.34 -3.35
N GLY A 179 -4.36 9.96 -2.63
CA GLY A 179 -4.23 8.64 -2.05
C GLY A 179 -4.14 8.72 -0.53
N ILE A 180 -5.13 8.19 0.17
CA ILE A 180 -5.22 8.22 1.64
C ILE A 180 -5.31 6.80 2.18
N VAL A 181 -4.41 6.46 3.10
CA VAL A 181 -4.46 5.22 3.88
C VAL A 181 -4.62 5.58 5.35
N ASN A 182 -5.67 5.06 5.98
CA ASN A 182 -6.07 5.47 7.32
C ASN A 182 -6.49 4.27 8.17
N ASP A 183 -6.09 4.25 9.44
CA ASP A 183 -6.50 3.24 10.43
C ASP A 183 -6.33 1.79 9.93
N SER A 184 -5.26 1.50 9.20
CA SER A 184 -5.08 0.22 8.48
C SER A 184 -3.86 -0.58 8.97
N LEU A 185 -3.81 -1.86 8.64
CA LEU A 185 -2.68 -2.76 8.94
C LEU A 185 -2.14 -3.36 7.65
N ILE A 186 -0.85 -3.21 7.37
CA ILE A 186 -0.14 -3.89 6.28
C ILE A 186 1.02 -4.67 6.90
N THR A 187 0.90 -6.01 6.91
CA THR A 187 1.87 -6.85 7.60
C THR A 187 2.31 -8.07 6.83
N LYS A 188 3.58 -8.46 6.99
CA LYS A 188 4.18 -9.67 6.38
C LYS A 188 4.01 -9.71 4.86
N SER A 189 3.93 -8.54 4.23
CA SER A 189 3.85 -8.44 2.77
C SER A 189 5.24 -8.57 2.17
N TYR A 190 5.30 -9.08 0.95
CA TYR A 190 6.53 -9.31 0.23
C TYR A 190 6.46 -8.76 -1.18
N ALA A 191 7.52 -8.10 -1.62
CA ALA A 191 7.71 -7.84 -3.04
C ALA A 191 9.18 -7.90 -3.47
N GLN A 192 9.42 -7.88 -4.77
CA GLN A 192 10.79 -7.68 -5.24
C GLN A 192 11.24 -6.23 -5.03
N ARG A 193 10.33 -5.26 -5.18
CA ARG A 193 10.66 -3.82 -5.08
C ARG A 193 10.18 -3.15 -3.79
N PHE A 194 8.87 -3.14 -3.51
CA PHE A 194 8.26 -2.39 -2.41
C PHE A 194 7.46 -3.33 -1.51
N GLY A 195 7.98 -3.64 -0.32
CA GLY A 195 7.47 -4.74 0.48
C GLY A 195 6.03 -4.55 0.94
N ALA A 196 5.63 -3.32 1.30
CA ALA A 196 4.26 -3.03 1.73
C ALA A 196 3.43 -2.33 0.64
N MET A 197 3.80 -1.10 0.29
CA MET A 197 2.94 -0.22 -0.50
C MET A 197 3.71 0.82 -1.33
N MET A 198 3.14 1.19 -2.47
CA MET A 198 3.52 2.38 -3.24
C MET A 198 2.35 3.37 -3.32
N LEU A 199 2.67 4.65 -3.12
CA LEU A 199 1.76 5.78 -3.21
C LEU A 199 2.35 6.84 -4.14
N ASP A 200 1.94 6.83 -5.40
CA ASP A 200 2.46 7.71 -6.45
C ASP A 200 1.39 8.71 -6.90
N GLY A 201 1.77 9.98 -6.89
CA GLY A 201 1.00 11.08 -7.48
C GLY A 201 1.44 11.32 -8.93
N HIS A 202 0.60 11.98 -9.71
CA HIS A 202 1.01 12.44 -11.04
C HIS A 202 1.67 13.82 -10.99
N GLU A 203 1.16 14.68 -10.12
CA GLU A 203 1.55 16.08 -10.01
C GLU A 203 2.00 16.43 -8.60
N HIS A 204 2.92 17.38 -8.45
CA HIS A 204 3.41 17.86 -7.14
C HIS A 204 2.32 18.44 -6.21
N THR A 205 1.14 18.77 -6.74
CA THR A 205 -0.03 19.20 -5.95
C THR A 205 -0.87 18.03 -5.42
N ASN A 206 -0.53 16.79 -5.80
CA ASN A 206 -1.23 15.59 -5.37
C ASN A 206 -0.91 15.27 -3.92
N ILE A 207 -1.86 14.63 -3.26
CA ILE A 207 -1.82 14.36 -1.83
C ILE A 207 -1.71 12.85 -1.64
N GLY A 208 -0.61 12.43 -1.01
CA GLY A 208 -0.43 11.07 -0.53
C GLY A 208 -0.29 11.10 0.99
N SER A 209 -1.28 10.64 1.74
CA SER A 209 -1.24 10.69 3.20
C SER A 209 -1.51 9.34 3.86
N ILE A 210 -0.86 9.12 5.01
CA ILE A 210 -0.95 7.89 5.80
C ILE A 210 -1.22 8.27 7.25
N TYR A 211 -2.28 7.74 7.85
CA TYR A 211 -2.69 8.08 9.20
C TYR A 211 -2.97 6.81 10.01
N ARG A 212 -2.53 6.75 11.27
CA ARG A 212 -2.87 5.67 12.22
C ARG A 212 -2.73 4.27 11.62
N THR A 213 -1.70 4.08 10.80
CA THR A 213 -1.53 2.86 10.01
C THR A 213 -0.29 2.12 10.50
N ASN A 214 -0.44 0.80 10.65
CA ASN A 214 0.63 -0.07 11.11
C ASN A 214 1.23 -0.85 9.93
N ILE A 215 2.51 -0.63 9.64
CA ILE A 215 3.25 -1.21 8.51
C ILE A 215 4.39 -2.05 9.08
N THR A 216 4.17 -3.37 9.20
CA THR A 216 5.05 -4.23 9.99
C THR A 216 5.54 -5.47 9.27
N MET A 217 6.79 -5.86 9.54
CA MET A 217 7.36 -7.13 9.06
C MET A 217 7.29 -7.31 7.54
N ASN A 218 7.24 -6.21 6.78
CA ASN A 218 7.21 -6.28 5.32
C ASN A 218 8.62 -6.39 4.78
N LYS A 219 8.77 -7.08 3.64
CA LYS A 219 10.06 -7.35 3.03
C LYS A 219 10.09 -7.00 1.55
N ALA A 220 11.13 -6.31 1.12
CA ALA A 220 11.50 -6.22 -0.29
C ALA A 220 12.83 -6.92 -0.58
N GLU A 221 12.97 -7.52 -1.75
CA GLU A 221 14.28 -8.06 -2.17
C GLU A 221 15.29 -6.97 -2.50
N LYS A 222 14.82 -5.86 -3.09
CA LYS A 222 15.70 -4.85 -3.69
C LYS A 222 15.57 -3.49 -3.02
N TRP A 223 14.42 -2.83 -3.16
CA TRP A 223 14.36 -1.39 -2.90
C TRP A 223 13.90 -1.06 -1.49
N ILE A 224 12.60 -1.14 -1.21
CA ILE A 224 11.99 -0.49 -0.04
C ILE A 224 11.15 -1.50 0.74
N GLY A 225 11.46 -1.75 2.01
CA GLY A 225 10.78 -2.79 2.79
C GLY A 225 9.35 -2.42 3.17
N GLY A 226 9.13 -1.15 3.52
CA GLY A 226 7.79 -0.62 3.82
C GLY A 226 7.17 0.13 2.64
N VAL A 227 7.18 1.47 2.71
CA VAL A 227 6.41 2.37 1.84
C VAL A 227 7.30 3.21 0.94
N ARG A 228 6.91 3.27 -0.34
CA ARG A 228 7.36 4.29 -1.30
C ARG A 228 6.29 5.37 -1.44
N THR A 229 6.66 6.63 -1.26
CA THR A 229 5.87 7.78 -1.75
C THR A 229 6.58 8.45 -2.92
N GLN A 230 5.83 8.92 -3.90
CA GLN A 230 6.40 9.51 -5.10
C GLN A 230 5.51 10.63 -5.66
N HIS A 231 6.15 11.73 -6.07
CA HIS A 231 5.52 12.88 -6.74
C HIS A 231 4.35 13.54 -5.98
N ASN A 232 4.09 13.18 -4.74
CA ASN A 232 3.02 13.75 -3.91
C ASN A 232 3.60 14.36 -2.63
N GLY A 233 2.90 15.37 -2.12
CA GLY A 233 3.11 15.84 -0.75
C GLY A 233 2.20 15.11 0.22
N GLY A 234 2.04 15.66 1.42
CA GLY A 234 1.06 15.20 2.40
C GLY A 234 1.67 14.86 3.74
N VAL A 235 0.89 14.16 4.55
CA VAL A 235 1.21 13.92 5.96
C VAL A 235 1.26 12.41 6.22
N VAL A 236 2.29 11.96 6.91
CA VAL A 236 2.35 10.65 7.54
C VAL A 236 2.29 10.87 9.05
N LYS A 237 1.25 10.36 9.70
CA LYS A 237 0.99 10.69 11.09
C LYS A 237 0.46 9.54 11.93
N ASP A 238 0.85 9.53 13.21
CA ASP A 238 0.39 8.58 14.23
C ASP A 238 0.57 7.10 13.79
N SER A 239 1.63 6.81 13.03
CA SER A 239 1.80 5.54 12.31
C SER A 239 3.04 4.78 12.77
N ASN A 240 3.05 3.48 12.52
CA ASN A 240 4.11 2.58 12.99
C ASN A 240 4.76 1.86 11.81
N PHE A 241 6.08 1.93 11.72
CA PHE A 241 6.92 1.20 10.78
C PHE A 241 7.83 0.28 11.57
N VAL A 242 7.48 -1.01 11.65
CA VAL A 242 8.13 -1.95 12.57
C VAL A 242 8.69 -3.17 11.85
N LYS A 243 9.98 -3.47 12.05
CA LYS A 243 10.63 -4.69 11.52
C LYS A 243 10.50 -4.84 10.00
N ASN A 244 10.44 -3.74 9.25
CA ASN A 244 10.49 -3.80 7.78
C ASN A 244 11.93 -4.00 7.31
N HIS A 245 12.10 -4.66 6.17
CA HIS A 245 13.42 -5.02 5.66
C HIS A 245 13.51 -4.91 4.13
N ALA A 246 14.61 -4.37 3.63
CA ALA A 246 15.00 -4.53 2.23
C ALA A 246 16.52 -4.51 2.05
N ASN A 247 16.98 -4.76 0.83
CA ASN A 247 18.38 -4.57 0.52
C ASN A 247 18.75 -3.07 0.60
N SER A 248 18.06 -2.19 -0.13
CA SER A 248 18.48 -0.78 -0.19
C SER A 248 17.87 0.17 0.86
N TYR A 249 16.59 0.06 1.24
CA TYR A 249 15.89 1.00 2.15
C TYR A 249 14.85 0.29 3.03
N GLY A 250 14.90 0.49 4.35
CA GLY A 250 14.14 -0.36 5.29
C GLY A 250 12.64 -0.07 5.36
N ALA A 251 12.24 1.12 5.81
CA ALA A 251 10.86 1.43 6.17
C ALA A 251 10.15 2.41 5.24
N PHE A 252 10.62 3.65 5.13
CA PHE A 252 9.91 4.70 4.40
C PHE A 252 10.86 5.44 3.49
N TRP A 253 10.49 5.53 2.22
CA TRP A 253 11.28 6.17 1.19
C TRP A 253 10.43 7.15 0.40
N ASP A 254 10.88 8.40 0.35
CA ASP A 254 10.15 9.52 -0.22
C ASP A 254 10.85 10.10 -1.46
N TYR A 255 10.15 10.06 -2.59
CA TYR A 255 10.55 10.66 -3.88
C TYR A 255 9.72 11.91 -4.20
N SER A 256 9.34 12.67 -3.18
CA SER A 256 8.76 14.00 -3.36
C SER A 256 9.84 15.02 -3.71
N HIS A 257 9.45 16.02 -4.48
CA HIS A 257 10.30 17.14 -4.87
C HIS A 257 9.50 18.44 -4.78
N LYS A 258 10.20 19.56 -4.59
CA LYS A 258 9.58 20.89 -4.57
C LYS A 258 8.70 21.09 -5.83
N THR A 259 7.46 21.57 -5.71
CA THR A 259 6.86 22.30 -4.58
C THR A 259 6.10 21.46 -3.56
N SER A 260 6.11 20.13 -3.68
CA SER A 260 5.50 19.26 -2.67
C SER A 260 6.31 19.27 -1.37
N THR A 261 5.62 19.07 -0.24
CA THR A 261 6.23 18.95 1.09
C THR A 261 5.72 17.72 1.80
N ARG A 262 6.59 17.07 2.58
CA ARG A 262 6.26 15.93 3.44
C ARG A 262 6.31 16.31 4.91
N GLU A 263 5.27 15.98 5.65
CA GLU A 263 5.26 16.04 7.11
C GLU A 263 5.23 14.61 7.69
N LEU A 264 6.15 14.34 8.61
CA LEU A 264 6.20 13.12 9.42
C LEU A 264 5.93 13.51 10.88
N ASP A 265 4.82 13.05 11.45
CA ASP A 265 4.34 13.51 12.76
C ASP A 265 3.94 12.34 13.66
N HIS A 266 4.56 12.20 14.84
CA HIS A 266 4.26 11.10 15.77
C HIS A 266 4.40 9.70 15.15
N ILE A 267 5.53 9.42 14.50
CA ILE A 267 5.80 8.13 13.85
C ILE A 267 6.80 7.31 14.67
N TYR A 268 6.53 6.01 14.80
CA TYR A 268 7.50 5.04 15.32
C TYR A 268 8.19 4.29 14.18
N PHE A 269 9.50 4.47 14.05
CA PHE A 269 10.37 3.66 13.20
C PHE A 269 11.18 2.71 14.08
N VAL A 270 10.76 1.44 14.15
CA VAL A 270 11.28 0.47 15.12
C VAL A 270 11.84 -0.77 14.43
N ASN A 271 13.11 -1.10 14.71
CA ASN A 271 13.77 -2.32 14.24
C ASN A 271 13.71 -2.54 12.73
N ASN A 272 13.64 -1.47 11.93
CA ASN A 272 13.72 -1.60 10.48
C ASN A 272 15.17 -1.84 10.07
N THR A 273 15.37 -2.59 8.99
CA THR A 273 16.71 -2.95 8.53
C THR A 273 16.86 -2.71 7.04
N ALA A 274 18.04 -2.27 6.64
CA ALA A 274 18.47 -2.25 5.25
C ALA A 274 19.83 -2.94 5.16
N ASP A 275 20.09 -3.71 4.10
CA ASP A 275 21.43 -4.28 3.89
C ASP A 275 22.44 -3.16 3.55
N GLU A 276 21.99 -2.16 2.81
CA GLU A 276 22.81 -1.06 2.29
C GLU A 276 22.62 0.26 3.05
N ILE A 277 21.46 0.94 2.94
CA ILE A 277 21.33 2.32 3.44
C ILE A 277 19.91 2.64 3.97
N GLY A 278 19.76 3.72 4.75
CA GLY A 278 18.45 4.29 5.07
C GLY A 278 17.38 3.31 5.60
N ALA A 279 17.61 2.71 6.78
CA ALA A 279 16.67 1.75 7.36
C ALA A 279 15.35 2.37 7.88
N GLY A 280 15.37 3.57 8.45
CA GLY A 280 14.20 4.29 8.93
C GLY A 280 13.50 5.09 7.82
N PHE A 281 13.65 6.41 7.87
CA PHE A 281 13.17 7.36 6.87
C PHE A 281 14.29 7.73 5.89
N THR A 282 13.98 7.71 4.59
CA THR A 282 14.87 8.22 3.54
C THR A 282 14.12 9.19 2.63
N SER A 283 14.70 10.36 2.36
CA SER A 283 14.31 11.17 1.20
C SER A 283 15.29 10.95 0.05
N TYR A 284 14.79 10.94 -1.18
CA TYR A 284 15.58 10.62 -2.37
C TYR A 284 15.29 11.56 -3.55
N HIS A 285 16.29 11.67 -4.42
CA HIS A 285 16.32 12.41 -5.69
C HIS A 285 16.79 13.86 -5.57
N LEU A 286 15.92 14.85 -5.77
CA LEU A 286 16.30 16.26 -5.87
C LEU A 286 15.23 17.12 -5.20
N LEU A 287 15.66 18.17 -4.50
CA LEU A 287 14.81 19.24 -3.97
C LEU A 287 13.72 18.77 -3.00
N PHE A 288 13.97 17.69 -2.25
CA PHE A 288 13.07 17.25 -1.19
C PHE A 288 12.89 18.35 -0.14
N GLN A 289 11.65 18.55 0.32
CA GLN A 289 11.32 19.46 1.42
C GLN A 289 10.38 18.77 2.41
N GLY A 290 10.72 18.79 3.68
CA GLY A 290 9.85 18.22 4.70
C GLY A 290 10.23 18.52 6.13
N GLU A 291 9.42 18.00 7.03
CA GLU A 291 9.65 18.02 8.46
C GLU A 291 9.38 16.66 9.10
N ALA A 292 10.16 16.32 10.11
CA ALA A 292 9.94 15.20 11.01
C ALA A 292 9.82 15.72 12.43
N LYS A 293 8.69 15.42 13.09
CA LYS A 293 8.40 15.88 14.43
C LYS A 293 7.81 14.80 15.31
N TYR A 294 8.21 14.80 16.59
CA TYR A 294 7.71 13.85 17.59
C TYR A 294 7.87 12.38 17.18
N CYS A 295 8.86 12.08 16.34
CA CYS A 295 9.10 10.73 15.83
C CYS A 295 10.09 9.99 16.74
N VAL A 296 9.91 8.67 16.84
CA VAL A 296 10.79 7.79 17.61
C VAL A 296 11.51 6.85 16.66
N PHE A 297 12.83 6.83 16.74
CA PHE A 297 13.68 5.95 15.96
C PHE A 297 14.47 5.02 16.88
N TYR A 298 14.11 3.74 16.87
CA TYR A 298 14.70 2.74 17.77
C TYR A 298 15.10 1.48 17.02
N GLY A 299 16.32 1.00 17.22
CA GLY A 299 16.76 -0.28 16.69
C GLY A 299 16.88 -0.35 15.16
N ASN A 300 16.76 0.77 14.44
CA ASN A 300 16.95 0.79 12.98
C ASN A 300 18.42 0.55 12.63
N ARG A 301 18.72 -0.28 11.63
CA ARG A 301 20.11 -0.66 11.28
C ARG A 301 20.34 -0.76 9.77
N ASN A 302 21.44 -0.18 9.30
CA ASN A 302 22.04 -0.53 8.01
C ASN A 302 23.07 -1.65 8.29
N LEU A 303 22.96 -2.81 7.66
CA LEU A 303 23.77 -4.00 8.01
C LEU A 303 25.24 -3.89 7.54
N ASN A 304 25.54 -2.94 6.66
CA ASN A 304 26.89 -2.58 6.24
C ASN A 304 27.51 -1.44 7.07
N ASP A 305 26.89 -1.07 8.19
CA ASP A 305 27.29 0.02 9.08
C ASP A 305 27.30 1.43 8.45
N PHE A 306 26.59 1.63 7.33
CA PHE A 306 26.43 2.97 6.74
C PHE A 306 25.66 3.92 7.69
N GLY A 307 26.05 5.20 7.72
CA GLY A 307 25.40 6.22 8.55
C GLY A 307 23.97 6.56 8.11
N GLY A 308 23.24 7.37 8.89
CA GLY A 308 21.87 7.76 8.54
C GLY A 308 20.87 6.60 8.64
N ARG A 309 21.06 5.68 9.59
CA ARG A 309 20.19 4.51 9.75
C ARG A 309 18.75 4.87 10.13
N SER A 310 18.53 6.01 10.79
CA SER A 310 17.21 6.48 11.18
C SER A 310 16.66 7.51 10.21
N ILE A 311 17.47 8.49 9.84
CA ILE A 311 17.14 9.50 8.83
C ILE A 311 18.28 9.61 7.83
N LEU A 312 17.98 9.36 6.57
CA LEU A 312 18.88 9.57 5.45
C LEU A 312 18.30 10.59 4.47
N VAL A 313 18.97 11.73 4.30
CA VAL A 313 18.65 12.68 3.23
C VAL A 313 19.55 12.36 2.04
N HIS A 314 19.06 11.47 1.17
CA HIS A 314 19.72 11.03 -0.07
C HIS A 314 19.14 11.75 -1.31
N SER A 315 18.85 13.04 -1.15
CA SER A 315 18.35 13.93 -2.21
C SER A 315 19.28 15.13 -2.30
N ASP A 316 19.63 15.58 -3.51
CA ASP A 316 20.41 16.82 -3.72
C ASP A 316 19.55 18.05 -3.40
N THR A 317 20.15 19.09 -2.80
CA THR A 317 19.51 20.38 -2.48
C THR A 317 18.25 20.18 -1.62
N ALA A 318 18.26 19.15 -0.77
CA ALA A 318 17.15 18.82 0.10
C ALA A 318 17.19 19.60 1.41
N LEU A 319 16.00 19.82 1.98
CA LEU A 319 15.83 20.46 3.26
C LEU A 319 14.86 19.65 4.13
N LEU A 320 15.38 19.06 5.19
CA LEU A 320 14.59 18.37 6.21
C LEU A 320 14.72 19.09 7.54
N LYS A 321 13.61 19.48 8.16
CA LYS A 321 13.59 19.94 9.56
C LYS A 321 13.32 18.76 10.48
N VAL A 322 14.02 18.68 11.61
CA VAL A 322 13.84 17.62 12.61
C VAL A 322 13.64 18.26 13.98
N MET A 323 12.53 17.95 14.66
CA MET A 323 12.14 18.58 15.92
C MET A 323 11.50 17.61 16.90
N ASN A 324 11.90 17.67 18.18
CA ASN A 324 11.32 16.84 19.24
C ASN A 324 11.32 15.34 18.92
N CYS A 325 12.29 14.86 18.14
CA CYS A 325 12.44 13.45 17.81
C CYS A 325 13.38 12.76 18.80
N VAL A 326 13.19 11.46 18.98
CA VAL A 326 13.99 10.62 19.88
C VAL A 326 14.73 9.56 19.09
N PHE A 327 16.04 9.42 19.33
CA PHE A 327 16.92 8.51 18.64
C PHE A 327 17.69 7.62 19.64
N GLU A 328 17.80 6.32 19.34
CA GLU A 328 18.52 5.35 20.17
C GLU A 328 20.03 5.61 20.25
N GLY A 329 20.65 6.04 19.14
CA GLY A 329 22.09 6.19 19.01
C GLY A 329 22.58 7.64 18.94
N LYS A 330 23.87 7.78 18.62
CA LYS A 330 24.51 9.08 18.41
C LYS A 330 24.02 9.72 17.12
N LYS A 331 23.92 11.05 17.13
CA LYS A 331 23.45 11.86 16.02
C LYS A 331 24.10 11.56 14.66
N ASP A 332 25.42 11.43 14.62
CA ASP A 332 26.21 11.18 13.42
C ASP A 332 26.00 9.78 12.82
N ILE A 333 25.53 8.83 13.63
CA ILE A 333 25.13 7.49 13.19
C ILE A 333 23.67 7.49 12.72
N GLU A 334 22.81 8.24 13.42
CA GLU A 334 21.36 8.22 13.20
C GLU A 334 20.91 9.05 12.01
N MET A 335 21.56 10.19 11.77
CA MET A 335 21.17 11.15 10.76
C MET A 335 22.33 11.46 9.80
N LEU A 336 22.05 11.42 8.49
CA LEU A 336 23.04 11.77 7.47
C LEU A 336 22.37 12.55 6.32
N ALA A 337 22.98 13.68 5.93
CA ALA A 337 22.75 14.28 4.62
C ALA A 337 23.85 13.82 3.67
N TYR A 338 23.46 13.15 2.58
CA TYR A 338 24.41 12.50 1.68
C TYR A 338 25.18 13.50 0.79
N PHE A 339 24.51 14.58 0.38
CA PHE A 339 25.09 15.63 -0.47
C PHE A 339 25.34 16.91 0.33
N ASP A 340 26.46 17.58 0.08
CA ASP A 340 26.84 18.84 0.76
C ASP A 340 25.84 19.98 0.53
N THR A 341 25.08 19.92 -0.55
CA THR A 341 24.00 20.87 -0.89
C THR A 341 22.76 20.69 -0.04
N SER A 342 22.66 19.59 0.72
CA SER A 342 21.48 19.18 1.46
C SER A 342 21.66 19.39 2.94
N LYS A 343 20.54 19.62 3.63
CA LYS A 343 20.57 20.04 5.03
C LYS A 343 19.51 19.30 5.84
N ILE A 344 19.96 18.75 6.95
CA ILE A 344 19.11 18.41 8.10
C ILE A 344 19.25 19.58 9.08
N ILE A 345 18.15 20.30 9.31
CA ILE A 345 18.08 21.39 10.28
C ILE A 345 17.39 20.86 11.51
N GLU A 346 18.12 20.72 12.61
CA GLU A 346 17.50 20.49 13.90
C GLU A 346 16.92 21.81 14.41
N THR A 347 15.64 21.77 14.73
CA THR A 347 14.92 22.86 15.39
C THR A 347 14.36 22.29 16.68
N GLU A 348 14.45 23.02 17.79
CA GLU A 348 14.01 22.53 19.11
C GLU A 348 14.84 21.33 19.62
N GLU A 349 14.43 20.72 20.73
CA GLU A 349 15.24 19.73 21.44
C GLU A 349 15.00 18.33 20.88
N ASN A 350 15.98 17.80 20.15
CA ASN A 350 16.00 16.39 19.74
C ASN A 350 16.86 15.59 20.73
N TYR A 351 16.43 14.37 21.05
CA TYR A 351 17.09 13.52 22.05
C TYR A 351 17.83 12.36 21.39
N PHE A 352 19.07 12.10 21.82
CA PHE A 352 19.95 11.07 21.26
C PHE A 352 20.42 10.11 22.35
N ASN A 353 21.03 9.00 21.97
CA ASN A 353 21.53 7.97 22.91
C ASN A 353 20.43 7.38 23.81
N GLY A 354 19.18 7.35 23.34
CA GLY A 354 18.03 6.82 24.10
C GLY A 354 17.51 7.76 25.19
N GLU A 355 17.96 9.01 25.25
CA GLU A 355 17.39 10.01 26.15
C GLU A 355 15.89 10.24 25.86
N ASN A 356 15.07 10.34 26.91
CA ASN A 356 13.61 10.52 26.82
C ASN A 356 12.85 9.46 25.99
N MET A 357 13.46 8.28 25.80
CA MET A 357 12.82 7.17 25.11
C MET A 357 11.88 6.41 26.04
N ASP A 358 10.58 6.39 25.70
CA ASP A 358 9.58 5.58 26.41
C ASP A 358 9.66 4.12 25.95
N MET A 359 10.42 3.32 26.69
CA MET A 359 10.62 1.90 26.39
C MET A 359 9.34 1.07 26.50
N ASN A 360 8.35 1.48 27.31
CA ASN A 360 7.10 0.71 27.43
C ASN A 360 6.32 0.75 26.10
N ASN A 361 6.20 1.94 25.50
CA ASN A 361 5.54 2.09 24.19
C ASN A 361 6.29 1.32 23.09
N ILE A 362 7.62 1.28 23.15
CA ILE A 362 8.42 0.52 22.18
C ILE A 362 8.22 -0.98 22.38
N GLU A 363 8.24 -1.47 23.62
CA GLU A 363 8.02 -2.90 23.92
C GLU A 363 6.63 -3.37 23.46
N GLU A 364 5.58 -2.55 23.64
CA GLU A 364 4.23 -2.83 23.10
C GLU A 364 4.21 -2.97 21.57
N LEU A 365 5.06 -2.22 20.86
CA LEU A 365 5.19 -2.34 19.39
C LEU A 365 5.96 -3.59 18.95
N LEU A 366 6.72 -4.21 19.85
CA LEU A 366 7.58 -5.37 19.54
C LEU A 366 6.90 -6.72 19.77
N THR A 367 5.86 -6.77 20.60
CA THR A 367 5.00 -7.94 20.86
C THR A 367 4.02 -8.17 19.71
#